data_AF-A0A1I0ZNX5-F1
#
_entry.id   AF-A0A1I0ZNX5-F1
#
_cell.length_a   1.000
_cell.length_b   1.000
_cell.length_c   1.000
_cell.angle_alpha   90.00
_cell.angle_beta   90.00
_cell.angle_gamma   90.00
#
_symmetry.space_group_name_H-M   'P 1'
#
loop_
_entity.id
_entity.type
_entity.pdbx_description
1 polymer ?
#
loop_
_entity_poly.entity_id
_entity_poly.type
_entity_poly.pdbx_seq_one_letter_code
_entity_poly.pdbx_strand_id
1 'polypeptide(L)'
;MPHIYRIDSRINIVRKLIEPFQLQLNEIVESVKIQGNEYWDMLYADDAEHFVGTVFIILQNYINSSISDLYPELEKIHLKYLIGTKIENTQSTKIQLIVSIANYYKHRDLPSVLHKYTSNTLNDLGIEYKYFYDEQNDKYFHEVGSNSPVFTGFTKLSDSWNFNDVIDAVSLWRENMWEIEENK
;
A
#
# COMPACT_ATOMS: atom_id res chain seq x y z
N MET A 1 -33.43 -0.37 -3.38
CA MET A 1 -32.89 -0.40 -2.01
C MET A 1 -31.40 -0.66 -2.13
N PRO A 2 -30.52 0.16 -1.52
CA PRO A 2 -29.08 -0.11 -1.56
C PRO A 2 -28.80 -1.49 -0.94
N HIS A 3 -27.97 -2.28 -1.60
CA HIS A 3 -27.56 -3.60 -1.12
C HIS A 3 -26.95 -3.46 0.30
N ILE A 4 -27.31 -4.33 1.26
CA ILE A 4 -26.88 -4.16 2.67
C ILE A 4 -25.35 -4.06 2.81
N TYR A 5 -24.62 -4.74 1.92
CA TYR A 5 -23.16 -4.71 1.87
C TYR A 5 -22.58 -3.44 1.26
N ARG A 6 -23.37 -2.55 0.63
CA ARG A 6 -22.92 -1.23 0.15
C ARG A 6 -22.70 -0.26 1.31
N ILE A 7 -23.50 -0.38 2.38
CA ILE A 7 -23.29 0.36 3.63
C ILE A 7 -21.94 -0.04 4.23
N ASP A 8 -21.03 0.92 4.36
CA ASP A 8 -19.67 0.65 4.79
C ASP A 8 -19.35 1.25 6.16
N SER A 9 -19.74 0.54 7.22
CA SER A 9 -19.28 0.89 8.56
C SER A 9 -17.82 0.48 8.80
N ARG A 10 -17.28 -0.49 8.03
CA ARG A 10 -15.94 -1.04 8.24
C ARG A 10 -14.85 -0.03 7.90
N ILE A 11 -15.03 0.78 6.86
CA ILE A 11 -14.03 1.81 6.50
C ILE A 11 -13.85 2.83 7.61
N ASN A 12 -14.92 3.16 8.36
CA ASN A 12 -14.82 4.04 9.53
C ASN A 12 -14.07 3.39 10.69
N ILE A 13 -14.18 2.06 10.87
CA ILE A 13 -13.39 1.31 11.84
C ILE A 13 -11.91 1.30 11.41
N VAL A 14 -11.63 1.04 10.13
CA VAL A 14 -10.27 1.08 9.56
C VAL A 14 -9.63 2.44 9.78
N ARG A 15 -10.36 3.55 9.55
CA ARG A 15 -9.85 4.90 9.81
C ARG A 15 -9.45 5.11 11.27
N LYS A 16 -10.27 4.67 12.22
CA LYS A 16 -9.96 4.74 13.66
C LYS A 16 -8.78 3.86 14.07
N LEU A 17 -8.59 2.70 13.42
CA LEU A 17 -7.44 1.83 13.67
C LEU A 17 -6.13 2.44 13.15
N ILE A 18 -6.19 3.17 12.04
CA ILE A 18 -5.00 3.77 11.40
C ILE A 18 -4.63 5.13 12.03
N GLU A 19 -5.59 5.86 12.59
CA GLU A 19 -5.37 7.19 13.19
C GLU A 19 -4.17 7.25 14.16
N PRO A 20 -3.97 6.33 15.11
CA PRO A 20 -2.78 6.34 15.97
C PRO A 20 -1.46 6.21 15.21
N PHE A 21 -1.44 5.48 14.10
CA PHE A 21 -0.24 5.35 13.25
C PHE A 21 0.08 6.66 12.53
N GLN A 22 -0.94 7.42 12.11
CA GLN A 22 -0.73 8.75 11.53
C GLN A 22 -0.10 9.70 12.55
N LEU A 23 -0.60 9.70 13.78
CA LEU A 23 -0.08 10.56 14.85
C LEU A 23 1.40 10.25 15.12
N GLN A 24 1.73 8.96 15.27
CA GLN A 24 3.13 8.53 15.49
C GLN A 24 4.05 8.89 14.32
N LEU A 25 3.60 8.67 13.07
CA LEU A 25 4.39 9.04 11.90
C LEU A 25 4.66 10.54 11.86
N ASN A 26 3.65 11.37 12.16
CA ASN A 26 3.81 12.82 12.22
C ASN A 26 4.79 13.25 13.32
N GLU A 27 4.75 12.62 14.49
CA GLU A 27 5.67 12.90 15.59
C GLU A 27 7.12 12.56 15.22
N ILE A 28 7.36 11.44 14.54
CA ILE A 28 8.69 11.05 14.04
C ILE A 28 9.18 12.06 13.01
N VAL A 29 8.35 12.38 12.01
CA VAL A 29 8.71 13.33 10.94
C VAL A 29 9.03 14.71 11.52
N GLU A 30 8.28 15.17 12.52
CA GLU A 30 8.56 16.45 13.17
C GLU A 30 9.83 16.42 14.02
N SER A 31 10.07 15.32 14.74
CA SER A 31 11.30 15.13 15.52
C SER A 31 12.56 15.17 14.64
N VAL A 32 12.49 14.53 13.47
CA VAL A 32 13.57 14.55 12.47
C VAL A 32 13.85 15.95 11.95
N LYS A 33 12.83 16.76 11.66
CA LYS A 33 13.01 18.15 11.23
C LYS A 33 13.74 18.99 12.28
N ILE A 34 13.48 18.76 13.57
CA ILE A 34 14.12 19.47 14.68
C ILE A 34 15.57 19.04 14.84
N GLN A 35 15.86 17.73 14.69
CA GLN A 35 17.19 17.17 14.89
C GLN A 35 18.11 17.31 13.67
N GLY A 36 17.54 17.49 12.48
CA GLY A 36 18.23 17.51 11.19
C GLY A 36 17.84 16.30 10.35
N ASN A 37 17.54 16.54 9.06
CA ASN A 37 17.01 15.50 8.16
C ASN A 37 17.96 14.30 7.96
N GLU A 38 19.24 14.44 8.27
CA GLU A 38 20.24 13.35 8.21
C GLU A 38 19.91 12.17 9.13
N TYR A 39 19.15 12.39 10.21
CA TYR A 39 18.76 11.32 11.13
C TYR A 39 17.66 10.41 10.58
N TRP A 40 16.91 10.84 9.55
CA TRP A 40 15.83 10.04 8.97
C TRP A 40 16.35 8.68 8.51
N ASP A 41 17.32 8.68 7.61
CA ASP A 41 17.89 7.46 7.03
C ASP A 41 18.72 6.68 8.05
N MET A 42 19.32 7.36 9.03
CA MET A 42 20.23 6.72 9.98
C MET A 42 19.52 6.01 11.13
N LEU A 43 18.37 6.52 11.58
CA LEU A 43 17.74 6.09 12.84
C LEU A 43 16.25 5.79 12.73
N TYR A 44 15.51 6.49 11.88
CA TYR A 44 14.05 6.51 11.97
C TYR A 44 13.35 5.73 10.86
N ALA A 45 13.92 5.70 9.65
CA ALA A 45 13.20 5.18 8.48
C ALA A 45 12.87 3.69 8.60
N ASP A 46 13.81 2.86 9.07
CA ASP A 46 13.58 1.41 9.25
C ASP A 46 12.47 1.12 10.27
N ASP A 47 12.53 1.80 11.42
CA ASP A 47 11.51 1.68 12.47
C ASP A 47 10.16 2.20 11.99
N ALA A 48 10.15 3.33 11.28
CA ALA A 48 8.95 3.95 10.75
C ALA A 48 8.30 3.08 9.65
N GLU A 49 9.09 2.32 8.91
CA GLU A 49 8.62 1.38 7.90
C GLU A 49 7.67 0.34 8.51
N HIS A 50 7.88 -0.06 9.76
CA HIS A 50 6.99 -0.99 10.44
C HIS A 50 5.59 -0.43 10.66
N PHE A 51 5.48 0.85 11.00
CA PHE A 51 4.17 1.52 11.14
C PHE A 51 3.47 1.63 9.79
N VAL A 52 4.19 2.12 8.79
CA VAL A 52 3.65 2.36 7.45
C VAL A 52 3.24 1.03 6.79
N GLY A 53 4.12 0.03 6.81
CA GLY A 53 3.86 -1.30 6.28
C GLY A 53 2.65 -1.97 6.94
N THR A 54 2.48 -1.80 8.26
CA THR A 54 1.30 -2.31 8.99
C THR A 54 -0.01 -1.68 8.49
N VAL A 55 -0.02 -0.37 8.25
CA VAL A 55 -1.20 0.32 7.69
C VAL A 55 -1.55 -0.25 6.30
N PHE A 56 -0.57 -0.50 5.44
CA PHE A 56 -0.81 -1.12 4.15
C PHE A 56 -1.38 -2.54 4.26
N ILE A 57 -0.96 -3.34 5.25
CA ILE A 57 -1.57 -4.65 5.53
C ILE A 57 -3.04 -4.52 5.94
N ILE A 58 -3.37 -3.57 6.83
CA ILE A 58 -4.75 -3.31 7.26
C ILE A 58 -5.62 -2.96 6.04
N LEU A 59 -5.14 -2.07 5.17
CA LEU A 59 -5.84 -1.66 3.96
C LEU A 59 -6.00 -2.82 2.97
N GLN A 60 -4.97 -3.64 2.78
CA GLN A 60 -5.06 -4.86 1.95
C GLN A 60 -6.15 -5.81 2.46
N ASN A 61 -6.25 -6.02 3.77
CA ASN A 61 -7.28 -6.88 4.34
C ASN A 61 -8.69 -6.33 4.11
N TYR A 62 -8.87 -5.01 4.25
CA TYR A 62 -10.13 -4.34 3.95
C TYR A 62 -10.49 -4.43 2.46
N ILE A 63 -9.53 -4.23 1.56
CA ILE A 63 -9.69 -4.37 0.10
C ILE A 63 -10.16 -5.79 -0.24
N ASN A 64 -9.45 -6.80 0.26
CA ASN A 64 -9.78 -8.20 0.00
C ASN A 64 -11.17 -8.57 0.53
N SER A 65 -11.50 -8.14 1.75
CA SER A 65 -12.83 -8.38 2.33
C SER A 65 -13.93 -7.71 1.51
N SER A 66 -13.68 -6.50 1.01
CA SER A 66 -14.63 -5.78 0.15
C SER A 66 -14.85 -6.49 -1.18
N ILE A 67 -13.81 -7.10 -1.77
CA ILE A 67 -13.97 -7.94 -2.96
C ILE A 67 -14.81 -9.17 -2.65
N SER A 68 -14.52 -9.86 -1.54
CA SER A 68 -15.28 -11.06 -1.15
C SER A 68 -16.76 -10.77 -0.89
N ASP A 69 -17.12 -9.58 -0.42
CA ASP A 69 -18.54 -9.23 -0.22
C ASP A 69 -19.32 -9.09 -1.53
N LEU A 70 -18.69 -8.56 -2.60
CA LEU A 70 -19.33 -8.41 -3.91
C LEU A 70 -19.16 -9.67 -4.78
N TYR A 71 -18.06 -10.39 -4.61
CA TYR A 71 -17.64 -11.49 -5.47
C TYR A 71 -17.17 -12.69 -4.64
N PRO A 72 -18.07 -13.35 -3.87
CA PRO A 72 -17.71 -14.41 -2.94
C PRO A 72 -17.07 -15.64 -3.60
N GLU A 73 -17.38 -15.88 -4.88
CA GLU A 73 -16.88 -17.03 -5.66
C GLU A 73 -15.67 -16.69 -6.55
N LEU A 74 -15.14 -15.45 -6.48
CA LEU A 74 -14.06 -15.03 -7.36
C LEU A 74 -12.71 -15.61 -6.92
N GLU A 75 -12.19 -16.57 -7.68
CA GLU A 75 -10.87 -17.15 -7.44
C GLU A 75 -9.72 -16.16 -7.71
N LYS A 76 -9.90 -15.26 -8.68
CA LYS A 76 -8.86 -14.33 -9.15
C LYS A 76 -9.10 -12.91 -8.66
N ILE A 77 -9.04 -12.70 -7.34
CA ILE A 77 -9.28 -11.39 -6.71
C ILE A 77 -8.40 -10.26 -7.26
N HIS A 78 -7.19 -10.58 -7.73
CA HIS A 78 -6.25 -9.61 -8.29
C HIS A 78 -6.78 -8.85 -9.52
N LEU A 79 -7.75 -9.42 -10.23
CA LEU A 79 -8.41 -8.73 -11.35
C LEU A 79 -9.21 -7.51 -10.89
N LYS A 80 -9.69 -7.49 -9.64
CA LYS A 80 -10.43 -6.36 -9.08
C LYS A 80 -9.53 -5.22 -8.61
N TYR A 81 -8.24 -5.48 -8.37
CA TYR A 81 -7.29 -4.41 -8.08
C TYR A 81 -7.08 -3.49 -9.29
N LEU A 82 -7.34 -3.97 -10.51
CA LEU A 82 -7.24 -3.18 -11.75
C LEU A 82 -8.34 -2.12 -11.89
N ILE A 83 -9.36 -2.14 -11.03
CA ILE A 83 -10.43 -1.15 -11.01
C ILE A 83 -9.90 0.11 -10.34
N GLY A 84 -10.28 1.28 -10.86
CA GLY A 84 -10.03 2.59 -10.22
C GLY A 84 -8.94 3.42 -10.88
N THR A 85 -8.44 4.39 -10.13
CA THR A 85 -7.53 5.42 -10.64
C THR A 85 -6.13 4.88 -10.86
N LYS A 86 -5.61 5.06 -12.08
CA LYS A 86 -4.20 4.78 -12.42
C LYS A 86 -3.28 5.83 -11.78
N ILE A 87 -2.05 5.41 -11.48
CA ILE A 87 -1.02 6.31 -10.95
C ILE A 87 -0.28 6.93 -12.13
N GLU A 88 -0.32 8.26 -12.23
CA GLU A 88 0.41 9.03 -13.24
C GLU A 88 0.17 8.47 -14.67
N ASN A 89 1.24 8.21 -15.43
CA ASN A 89 1.20 7.67 -16.80
C ASN A 89 1.42 6.14 -16.85
N THR A 90 1.20 5.43 -15.74
CA THR A 90 1.47 3.99 -15.62
C THR A 90 0.21 3.14 -15.84
N GLN A 91 0.37 1.81 -15.93
CA GLN A 91 -0.79 0.90 -16.01
C GLN A 91 -1.32 0.49 -14.63
N SER A 92 -0.52 0.71 -13.58
CA SER A 92 -0.84 0.34 -12.22
C SER A 92 -1.84 1.30 -11.57
N THR A 93 -2.84 0.75 -10.91
CA THR A 93 -3.79 1.50 -10.09
C THR A 93 -3.24 1.79 -8.69
N LYS A 94 -3.85 2.78 -8.01
CA LYS A 94 -3.61 3.03 -6.58
C LYS A 94 -3.81 1.77 -5.73
N ILE A 95 -4.84 0.97 -6.04
CA ILE A 95 -5.15 -0.26 -5.29
C ILE A 95 -4.12 -1.34 -5.52
N GLN A 96 -3.65 -1.52 -6.76
CA GLN A 96 -2.54 -2.43 -7.04
C GLN A 96 -1.30 -2.06 -6.26
N LEU A 97 -0.97 -0.76 -6.18
CA LEU A 97 0.18 -0.31 -5.40
C LEU A 97 -0.01 -0.58 -3.90
N ILE A 98 -1.16 -0.23 -3.31
CA ILE A 98 -1.45 -0.52 -1.89
C ILE A 98 -1.26 -2.01 -1.56
N VAL A 99 -1.83 -2.89 -2.39
CA VAL A 99 -1.69 -4.35 -2.24
C VAL A 99 -0.25 -4.80 -2.43
N SER A 100 0.48 -4.21 -3.38
CA SER A 100 1.87 -4.54 -3.67
C SER A 100 2.81 -4.13 -2.53
N ILE A 101 2.62 -2.94 -1.94
CA ILE A 101 3.37 -2.49 -0.75
C ILE A 101 3.11 -3.44 0.43
N ALA A 102 1.84 -3.79 0.68
CA ALA A 102 1.51 -4.73 1.75
C ALA A 102 2.17 -6.11 1.54
N ASN A 103 2.14 -6.62 0.31
CA ASN A 103 2.80 -7.88 -0.02
C ASN A 103 4.32 -7.80 0.07
N TYR A 104 4.91 -6.70 -0.39
CA TYR A 104 6.33 -6.44 -0.25
C TYR A 104 6.74 -6.50 1.22
N TYR A 105 6.10 -5.70 2.06
CA TYR A 105 6.42 -5.60 3.48
C TYR A 105 6.29 -6.96 4.21
N LYS A 106 5.26 -7.77 3.90
CA LYS A 106 5.10 -9.12 4.47
C LYS A 106 6.17 -10.13 4.05
N HIS A 107 6.79 -9.94 2.90
CA HIS A 107 7.63 -10.96 2.25
C HIS A 107 9.06 -10.50 1.96
N ARG A 108 9.42 -9.26 2.33
CA ARG A 108 10.78 -8.71 2.14
C ARG A 108 11.84 -9.52 2.87
N ASP A 109 11.50 -10.11 4.02
CA ASP A 109 12.45 -10.90 4.79
C ASP A 109 12.54 -12.34 4.26
N LEU A 110 11.38 -12.98 3.99
CA LEU A 110 11.27 -14.32 3.41
C LEU A 110 9.88 -14.51 2.73
N PRO A 111 9.78 -15.15 1.54
CA PRO A 111 10.84 -15.68 0.67
C PRO A 111 11.55 -14.58 -0.15
N SER A 112 12.76 -14.86 -0.64
CA SER A 112 13.60 -13.88 -1.37
C SER A 112 12.98 -13.37 -2.68
N VAL A 113 12.00 -14.07 -3.25
CA VAL A 113 11.37 -13.70 -4.53
C VAL A 113 9.95 -13.21 -4.28
N LEU A 114 9.70 -11.94 -4.61
CA LEU A 114 8.37 -11.35 -4.59
C LEU A 114 7.46 -12.03 -5.61
N HIS A 115 6.18 -12.15 -5.26
CA HIS A 115 5.18 -12.63 -6.20
C HIS A 115 5.12 -11.73 -7.45
N LYS A 116 4.91 -12.32 -8.64
CA LYS A 116 4.95 -11.59 -9.93
C LYS A 116 4.06 -10.36 -10.00
N TYR A 117 2.90 -10.37 -9.35
CA TYR A 117 1.98 -9.22 -9.35
C TYR A 117 2.51 -8.05 -8.51
N THR A 118 3.26 -8.34 -7.45
CA THR A 118 3.96 -7.33 -6.65
C THR A 118 5.10 -6.74 -7.47
N SER A 119 6.03 -7.57 -7.96
CA SER A 119 7.18 -7.09 -8.73
C SER A 119 6.79 -6.36 -10.01
N ASN A 120 5.78 -6.83 -10.76
CA ASN A 120 5.30 -6.13 -11.95
C ASN A 120 4.76 -4.73 -11.64
N THR A 121 4.05 -4.57 -10.52
CA THR A 121 3.51 -3.27 -10.11
C THR A 121 4.64 -2.31 -9.72
N LEU A 122 5.62 -2.80 -8.94
CA LEU A 122 6.79 -1.99 -8.56
C LEU A 122 7.61 -1.58 -9.79
N ASN A 123 7.84 -2.51 -10.72
CA ASN A 123 8.56 -2.25 -11.97
C ASN A 123 7.84 -1.22 -12.87
N ASP A 124 6.51 -1.35 -13.04
CA ASP A 124 5.71 -0.40 -13.84
C ASP A 124 5.74 1.02 -13.29
N LEU A 125 5.90 1.15 -11.96
CA LEU A 125 6.00 2.43 -11.26
C LEU A 125 7.43 2.95 -11.11
N GLY A 126 8.43 2.18 -11.57
CA GLY A 126 9.85 2.51 -11.39
C GLY A 126 10.29 2.55 -9.93
N ILE A 127 9.67 1.74 -9.06
CA ILE A 127 10.04 1.62 -7.64
C ILE A 127 11.13 0.56 -7.52
N GLU A 128 12.32 0.97 -7.09
CA GLU A 128 13.40 0.06 -6.77
C GLU A 128 13.08 -0.73 -5.49
N TYR A 129 13.35 -2.03 -5.52
CA TYR A 129 13.06 -2.93 -4.39
C TYR A 129 14.17 -3.95 -4.14
N LYS A 130 15.26 -3.88 -4.90
CA LYS A 130 16.39 -4.81 -4.84
C LYS A 130 17.70 -4.04 -4.72
N TYR A 131 18.46 -4.39 -3.70
CA TYR A 131 19.85 -4.01 -3.55
C TYR A 131 20.75 -5.17 -3.96
N PHE A 132 21.39 -5.08 -5.14
CA PHE A 132 22.28 -6.14 -5.63
C PHE A 132 23.66 -6.05 -4.98
N TYR A 133 24.08 -7.14 -4.32
CA TYR A 133 25.45 -7.26 -3.79
C TYR A 133 26.31 -8.22 -4.62
N ASP A 134 25.70 -8.96 -5.54
CA ASP A 134 26.37 -9.80 -6.53
C ASP A 134 25.51 -9.83 -7.81
N GLU A 135 25.81 -8.91 -8.73
CA GLU A 135 25.11 -8.78 -10.01
C GLU A 135 25.28 -10.03 -10.90
N GLN A 136 26.42 -10.74 -10.79
CA GLN A 136 26.72 -11.88 -11.66
C GLN A 136 25.87 -13.10 -11.31
N ASN A 137 25.51 -13.25 -10.04
CA ASN A 137 24.71 -14.37 -9.55
C ASN A 137 23.27 -13.96 -9.16
N ASP A 138 22.82 -12.76 -9.56
CA ASP A 138 21.48 -12.22 -9.27
C ASP A 138 21.14 -12.26 -7.77
N LYS A 139 22.13 -12.03 -6.89
CA LYS A 139 21.89 -12.00 -5.45
C LYS A 139 21.66 -10.59 -4.97
N TYR A 140 20.55 -10.41 -4.28
CA TYR A 140 20.11 -9.13 -3.76
C TYR A 140 19.50 -9.25 -2.37
N PHE A 141 19.49 -8.13 -1.64
CA PHE A 141 18.60 -7.90 -0.50
C PHE A 141 17.43 -7.03 -0.95
N HIS A 142 16.33 -7.07 -0.21
CA HIS A 142 15.22 -6.16 -0.43
C HIS A 142 15.53 -4.79 0.19
N GLU A 143 15.17 -3.72 -0.50
CA GLU A 143 15.39 -2.33 -0.05
C GLU A 143 14.58 -2.00 1.21
N VAL A 144 15.24 -1.49 2.25
CA VAL A 144 14.61 -1.10 3.53
C VAL A 144 14.84 0.38 3.81
N GLY A 145 14.10 0.92 4.77
CA GLY A 145 14.25 2.30 5.19
C GLY A 145 13.61 3.28 4.20
N SER A 146 14.22 4.44 4.01
CA SER A 146 13.59 5.55 3.27
C SER A 146 13.40 5.28 1.77
N ASN A 147 14.31 4.52 1.18
CA ASN A 147 14.25 4.10 -0.22
C ASN A 147 13.42 2.82 -0.41
N SER A 148 12.88 2.24 0.66
CA SER A 148 12.04 1.06 0.56
C SER A 148 10.82 1.31 -0.33
N PRO A 149 10.28 0.25 -0.97
CA PRO A 149 8.97 0.27 -1.62
C PRO A 149 7.83 0.77 -0.73
N VAL A 150 7.96 0.68 0.60
CA VAL A 150 6.96 1.16 1.54
C VAL A 150 6.85 2.69 1.50
N PHE A 151 7.96 3.42 1.63
CA PHE A 151 7.94 4.89 1.61
C PHE A 151 7.86 5.47 0.21
N THR A 152 8.61 4.91 -0.74
CA THR A 152 8.56 5.36 -2.15
C THR A 152 7.17 5.12 -2.74
N GLY A 153 6.55 3.98 -2.43
CA GLY A 153 5.18 3.68 -2.79
C GLY A 153 4.17 4.59 -2.08
N PHE A 154 4.36 4.90 -0.79
CA PHE A 154 3.49 5.83 -0.08
C PHE A 154 3.54 7.24 -0.68
N THR A 155 4.73 7.71 -1.06
CA THR A 155 4.92 9.01 -1.74
C THR A 155 4.12 9.11 -3.03
N LYS A 156 3.98 8.01 -3.79
CA LYS A 156 3.13 7.97 -5.00
C LYS A 156 1.63 7.98 -4.73
N LEU A 157 1.21 7.68 -3.49
CA LEU A 157 -0.19 7.66 -3.07
C LEU A 157 -0.60 8.94 -2.34
N SER A 158 0.33 9.57 -1.61
CA SER A 158 0.15 10.79 -0.83
C SER A 158 1.44 11.59 -0.78
N ASP A 159 1.39 12.83 -1.27
CA ASP A 159 2.52 13.77 -1.26
C ASP A 159 2.99 14.13 0.16
N SER A 160 2.13 13.92 1.17
CA SER A 160 2.37 14.32 2.56
C SER A 160 2.45 13.15 3.53
N TRP A 161 2.50 11.92 3.02
CA TRP A 161 2.42 10.70 3.84
C TRP A 161 1.21 10.71 4.79
N ASN A 162 0.07 11.10 4.26
CA ASN A 162 -1.20 11.10 4.96
C ASN A 162 -2.01 9.85 4.61
N PHE A 163 -2.21 8.98 5.58
CA PHE A 163 -2.97 7.75 5.42
C PHE A 163 -4.43 8.00 5.05
N ASN A 164 -5.01 9.17 5.38
CA ASN A 164 -6.36 9.50 4.95
C ASN A 164 -6.47 9.55 3.42
N ASP A 165 -5.46 10.04 2.71
CA ASP A 165 -5.47 10.08 1.24
C ASP A 165 -5.55 8.65 0.66
N VAL A 166 -4.87 7.71 1.31
CA VAL A 166 -4.86 6.29 0.92
C VAL A 166 -6.20 5.63 1.25
N ILE A 167 -6.76 5.90 2.44
CA ILE A 167 -8.09 5.43 2.85
C ILE A 167 -9.17 5.96 1.90
N ASP A 168 -9.08 7.22 1.48
CA ASP A 168 -10.04 7.84 0.59
C ASP A 168 -9.95 7.24 -0.83
N ALA A 169 -8.74 6.93 -1.31
CA ALA A 169 -8.55 6.18 -2.55
C ALA A 169 -9.19 4.78 -2.51
N VAL A 170 -9.06 4.09 -1.38
CA VAL A 170 -9.69 2.77 -1.15
C VAL A 170 -11.22 2.89 -1.06
N SER A 171 -11.73 3.92 -0.39
CA SER A 171 -13.17 4.19 -0.28
C SER A 171 -13.79 4.45 -1.64
N LEU A 172 -13.16 5.30 -2.45
CA LEU A 172 -13.60 5.61 -3.81
C LEU A 172 -13.57 4.38 -4.71
N TRP A 173 -12.49 3.58 -4.64
CA TRP A 173 -12.41 2.33 -5.39
C TRP A 173 -13.55 1.37 -5.06
N ARG A 174 -13.88 1.22 -3.77
CA ARG A 174 -14.96 0.34 -3.36
C ARG A 174 -16.31 0.82 -3.91
N GLU A 175 -16.57 2.12 -3.88
CA GLU A 175 -17.80 2.68 -4.45
C GLU A 175 -17.89 2.43 -5.96
N ASN A 176 -16.78 2.65 -6.69
CA ASN A 176 -16.71 2.36 -8.12
C ASN A 176 -17.01 0.88 -8.43
N MET A 177 -16.59 -0.06 -7.57
CA MET A 177 -16.94 -1.48 -7.75
C MET A 177 -18.45 -1.73 -7.63
N TRP A 178 -19.13 -1.05 -6.70
CA TRP A 178 -20.59 -1.15 -6.56
C TRP A 178 -21.31 -0.57 -7.77
N GLU A 179 -20.89 0.61 -8.23
CA GLU A 179 -21.48 1.25 -9.42
C GLU A 179 -21.33 0.38 -10.67
N ILE A 180 -20.18 -0.29 -10.86
CA ILE A 180 -19.98 -1.21 -11.99
C ILE A 180 -20.95 -2.39 -11.93
N GLU A 181 -21.21 -2.95 -10.74
CA GLU A 181 -22.13 -4.09 -10.60
C GLU A 181 -23.60 -3.67 -10.70
N GLU A 182 -23.98 -2.46 -10.27
CA GLU A 182 -25.35 -1.95 -10.43
C GLU A 182 -25.69 -1.59 -11.88
N ASN A 183 -24.68 -1.28 -12.71
CA ASN A 183 -24.86 -0.96 -14.13
C ASN A 183 -24.74 -2.17 -15.07
N LYS A 184 -24.56 -3.39 -14.54
CA LYS A 184 -24.57 -4.65 -15.30
C LYS A 184 -25.98 -5.26 -15.33
#